data_AF-A0A914XLF1-F1
#
_entry.id   AF-A0A914XLF1-F1
#
_cell.length_a   1.000
_cell.length_b   1.000
_cell.length_c   1.000
_cell.angle_alpha   90.00
_cell.angle_beta   90.00
_cell.angle_gamma   90.00
#
_symmetry.space_group_name_H-M   'P 1'
#
loop_
_entity.id
_entity.type
_entity.pdbx_description
1 polymer ?
#
loop_
_entity_poly.entity_id
_entity_poly.type
_entity_poly.pdbx_seq_one_letter_code
_entity_poly.pdbx_strand_id
1 'polypeptide(L)'
;MEELNQSASSAQSNTPKKADESSGMSIPQTRIRAIMRSSPDSLQISQEALFAMSKATEFFIIQVAKGAFDKSDGKSLDYAELASFVQSNEEMEFLHEIIPKKVKASEVWHLLERNT
;
A
#
# COMPACT_ATOMS: atom_id res chain seq x y z
N MET A 1 37.69 20.34 43.91
CA MET A 1 37.25 18.95 43.72
C MET A 1 35.79 19.04 43.30
N GLU A 2 35.52 19.39 42.04
CA GLU A 2 35.37 18.43 40.92
C GLU A 2 34.15 17.53 41.13
N GLU A 3 33.22 17.32 40.20
CA GLU A 3 33.02 17.80 38.82
C GLU A 3 31.67 17.21 38.30
N LEU A 4 31.17 17.76 37.18
CA LEU A 4 30.43 17.08 36.08
C LEU A 4 28.94 16.64 36.22
N ASN A 5 28.05 17.55 35.81
CA ASN A 5 27.22 17.54 34.57
C ASN A 5 26.94 16.20 33.81
N GLN A 6 25.70 16.12 33.27
CA GLN A 6 25.13 15.26 32.18
C GLN A 6 24.54 13.90 32.62
N SER A 7 23.33 13.51 32.20
CA SER A 7 22.81 13.55 30.83
C SER A 7 21.29 13.76 30.71
N ALA A 8 20.93 14.39 29.60
CA ALA A 8 19.60 14.70 29.12
C ALA A 8 18.83 13.48 28.57
N SER A 9 17.49 13.58 28.55
CA SER A 9 16.65 12.91 27.56
C SER A 9 15.52 13.84 27.12
N SER A 10 15.85 14.59 26.06
CA SER A 10 15.02 15.02 24.93
C SER A 10 13.53 15.34 25.13
N ALA A 11 13.27 16.64 25.15
CA ALA A 11 12.00 17.26 24.79
C ALA A 11 11.59 16.88 23.35
N GLN A 12 10.35 16.40 23.20
CA GLN A 12 9.71 16.13 21.91
C GLN A 12 9.31 17.46 21.25
N SER A 13 10.12 17.94 20.31
CA SER A 13 9.81 19.11 19.48
C SER A 13 8.90 18.71 18.32
N ASN A 14 7.59 18.73 18.56
CA ASN A 14 6.61 18.74 17.47
C ASN A 14 6.63 20.11 16.79
N THR A 15 7.46 20.26 15.76
CA THR A 15 7.33 21.36 14.79
C THR A 15 6.77 20.81 13.48
N PRO A 16 5.71 21.41 12.91
CA PRO A 16 5.20 21.01 11.61
C PRO A 16 6.18 21.53 10.55
N LYS A 17 7.12 20.66 10.14
CA LYS A 17 8.01 20.97 9.02
C LYS A 17 7.15 21.01 7.75
N LYS A 18 7.08 22.20 7.14
CA LYS A 18 6.41 22.49 5.86
C LYS A 18 6.71 21.38 4.85
N ALA A 19 5.66 20.96 4.14
CA ALA A 19 5.76 20.11 2.97
C ALA A 19 6.79 20.72 2.03
N ASP A 20 7.92 20.03 1.88
CA ASP A 20 8.94 20.38 0.92
C ASP A 20 8.44 19.90 -0.44
N GLU A 21 7.91 20.83 -1.25
CA GLU A 21 7.48 20.60 -2.62
C GLU A 21 8.65 20.25 -3.58
N SER A 22 9.85 19.97 -3.06
CA SER A 22 11.04 19.67 -3.86
C SER A 22 11.56 18.22 -3.78
N SER A 23 10.97 17.34 -2.96
CA SER A 23 11.34 15.92 -3.00
C SER A 23 10.58 15.24 -4.15
N GLY A 24 11.27 14.76 -5.19
CA GLY A 24 10.71 14.08 -6.37
C GLY A 24 9.96 12.76 -6.08
N MET A 25 8.90 12.86 -5.29
CA MET A 25 8.10 11.76 -4.77
C MET A 25 6.64 12.04 -5.08
N SER A 26 6.02 11.13 -5.83
CA SER A 26 4.65 11.24 -6.32
C SER A 26 3.59 10.92 -5.24
N ILE A 27 3.96 10.15 -4.21
CA ILE A 27 3.07 9.71 -3.13
C ILE A 27 3.39 10.45 -1.82
N PRO A 28 2.40 11.03 -1.11
CA PRO A 28 2.65 11.80 0.11
C PRO A 28 3.10 10.92 1.29
N GLN A 29 4.33 11.13 1.76
CA GLN A 29 4.92 10.37 2.87
C GLN A 29 4.12 10.44 4.17
N THR A 30 3.43 11.56 4.43
CA THR A 30 2.57 11.71 5.62
C THR A 30 1.45 10.67 5.64
N ARG A 31 0.86 10.35 4.48
CA ARG A 31 -0.19 9.32 4.37
C ARG A 31 0.39 7.93 4.53
N ILE A 32 1.54 7.65 3.91
CA ILE A 32 2.23 6.37 4.05
C ILE A 32 2.55 6.09 5.52
N ARG A 33 3.11 7.08 6.22
CA ARG A 33 3.42 6.96 7.66
C ARG A 33 2.16 6.69 8.50
N ALA A 34 1.02 7.32 8.17
CA ALA A 34 -0.23 7.09 8.86
C ALA A 34 -0.76 5.66 8.65
N ILE A 35 -0.68 5.14 7.43
CA ILE A 35 -1.07 3.76 7.08
C ILE A 35 -0.14 2.75 7.76
N MET A 36 1.18 2.97 7.75
CA MET A 36 2.12 2.08 8.44
C MET A 36 1.87 2.01 9.96
N ARG A 37 1.28 3.06 10.55
CA ARG A 37 0.91 3.10 11.97
C ARG A 37 -0.49 2.60 12.28
N SER A 38 -1.32 2.29 11.28
CA SER A 38 -2.66 1.76 11.55
C SER A 38 -2.64 0.30 12.02
N SER A 39 -1.47 -0.36 11.95
CA SER A 39 -1.28 -1.71 12.47
C SER A 39 -0.90 -1.67 13.96
N PRO A 40 -1.51 -2.54 14.81
CA PRO A 40 -1.41 -2.46 16.27
C PRO A 40 0.00 -2.65 16.84
N ASP A 41 0.92 -3.27 16.09
CA ASP A 41 2.30 -3.55 16.52
C ASP A 41 3.36 -2.64 15.87
N SER A 42 2.98 -1.42 15.44
CA SER A 42 3.89 -0.58 14.65
C SER A 42 5.13 -0.16 15.45
N LEU A 43 6.29 -0.70 15.08
CA LEU A 43 7.60 -0.24 15.52
C LEU A 43 7.84 1.23 15.09
N GLN A 44 8.81 1.89 15.72
CA GLN A 44 9.25 3.22 15.27
C GLN A 44 9.71 3.16 13.81
N ILE A 45 9.07 3.96 12.95
CA ILE A 45 9.37 4.02 11.51
C ILE A 45 10.51 4.99 11.29
N SER A 46 11.66 4.51 10.79
CA SER A 46 12.78 5.36 10.39
C SER A 46 12.45 6.14 9.10
N GLN A 47 13.20 7.21 8.82
CA GLN A 47 12.96 8.01 7.61
C GLN A 47 13.37 7.27 6.33
N GLU A 48 14.39 6.40 6.42
CA GLU A 48 14.84 5.53 5.32
C GLU A 48 13.78 4.48 4.99
N ALA A 49 13.19 3.84 6.01
CA ALA A 49 12.09 2.90 5.83
C ALA A 49 10.88 3.58 5.18
N LEU A 50 10.55 4.79 5.63
CA LEU A 50 9.47 5.57 5.03
C LEU A 50 9.76 5.92 3.57
N PHE A 51 10.98 6.34 3.25
CA PHE A 51 11.39 6.63 1.87
C PHE A 51 11.31 5.39 0.98
N ALA A 52 11.84 4.26 1.45
CA ALA A 52 11.79 2.98 0.74
C ALA A 52 10.35 2.53 0.49
N MET A 53 9.49 2.57 1.51
CA MET A 53 8.07 2.26 1.36
C MET A 53 7.35 3.18 0.38
N SER A 54 7.72 4.47 0.35
CA SER A 54 7.15 5.42 -0.59
C SER A 54 7.49 5.07 -2.04
N LYS A 55 8.75 4.72 -2.31
CA LYS A 55 9.18 4.29 -3.64
C LYS A 55 8.60 2.91 -4.01
N ALA A 56 8.57 1.98 -3.08
CA ALA A 56 7.92 0.68 -3.29
C ALA A 56 6.44 0.85 -3.66
N THR A 57 5.71 1.74 -2.97
CA THR A 57 4.30 2.04 -3.29
C THR A 57 4.14 2.61 -4.69
N GLU A 58 5.01 3.52 -5.11
CA GLU A 58 5.03 4.08 -6.47
C GLU A 58 5.24 2.98 -7.52
N PHE A 59 6.26 2.14 -7.35
CA PHE A 59 6.52 1.02 -8.26
C PHE A 59 5.38 0.00 -8.27
N PHE A 60 4.83 -0.31 -7.11
CA PHE A 60 3.74 -1.26 -6.96
C PHE A 60 2.50 -0.83 -7.76
N ILE A 61 2.08 0.43 -7.63
CA ILE A 61 0.94 0.97 -8.38
C ILE A 61 1.19 0.87 -9.89
N ILE A 62 2.39 1.24 -10.35
CA ILE A 62 2.77 1.16 -11.76
C ILE A 62 2.73 -0.28 -12.26
N GLN A 63 3.26 -1.23 -11.48
CA GLN A 63 3.33 -2.63 -11.86
C GLN A 63 1.94 -3.27 -11.95
N VAL A 64 1.07 -2.99 -10.98
CA VAL A 64 -0.31 -3.48 -10.99
C VAL A 64 -1.09 -2.87 -12.15
N ALA A 65 -0.98 -1.55 -12.35
CA ALA A 65 -1.69 -0.86 -13.44
C ALA A 65 -1.25 -1.36 -14.82
N LYS A 66 0.07 -1.48 -15.06
CA LYS A 66 0.60 -2.00 -16.33
C LYS A 66 0.24 -3.46 -16.55
N GLY A 67 0.46 -4.32 -15.55
CA GLY A 67 0.18 -5.74 -15.68
C GLY A 67 -1.30 -6.03 -15.95
N ALA A 68 -2.20 -5.26 -15.33
CA ALA A 68 -3.63 -5.35 -15.61
C ALA A 68 -3.98 -4.76 -16.99
N PHE A 69 -3.36 -3.65 -17.39
CA PHE A 69 -3.58 -3.04 -18.70
C PHE A 69 -3.08 -3.91 -19.86
N ASP A 70 -1.98 -4.64 -19.70
CA ASP A 70 -1.47 -5.59 -20.70
C ASP A 70 -2.45 -6.75 -20.96
N LYS A 71 -3.38 -7.01 -20.04
CA LYS A 71 -4.50 -7.97 -20.19
C LYS A 71 -5.76 -7.34 -20.78
N SER A 72 -5.81 -6.02 -20.93
CA SER A 72 -6.95 -5.27 -21.47
C SER A 72 -6.92 -5.17 -22.99
N ASP A 73 -7.92 -4.49 -23.55
CA ASP A 73 -8.00 -4.17 -24.99
C ASP A 73 -7.03 -3.05 -25.42
N GLY A 74 -6.20 -2.56 -24.50
CA GLY A 74 -5.21 -1.51 -24.73
C GLY A 74 -5.81 -0.10 -24.86
N LYS A 75 -7.12 0.08 -24.58
CA LYS A 75 -7.79 1.39 -24.62
C LYS A 75 -8.19 1.86 -23.22
N SER A 76 -8.66 0.95 -22.39
CA SER A 76 -9.09 1.25 -21.02
C SER A 76 -8.81 0.09 -20.08
N LEU A 77 -8.58 0.42 -18.81
CA LEU A 77 -8.45 -0.55 -17.74
C LEU A 77 -9.72 -0.53 -16.89
N ASP A 78 -10.51 -1.60 -16.93
CA ASP A 78 -11.67 -1.76 -16.07
C ASP A 78 -11.35 -2.67 -14.87
N TYR A 79 -12.30 -2.72 -13.93
CA TYR A 79 -12.19 -3.58 -12.75
C TYR A 79 -12.08 -5.06 -13.12
N ALA A 80 -12.70 -5.49 -14.22
CA ALA A 80 -12.71 -6.89 -14.62
C ALA A 80 -11.31 -7.38 -14.99
N GLU A 81 -10.53 -6.60 -15.75
CA GLU A 81 -9.15 -6.95 -16.08
C GLU A 81 -8.25 -6.87 -14.86
N LEU A 82 -8.42 -5.84 -14.01
CA LEU A 82 -7.67 -5.72 -12.76
C LEU A 82 -7.88 -6.92 -11.84
N ALA A 83 -9.15 -7.27 -11.57
CA ALA A 83 -9.48 -8.43 -10.76
C ALA A 83 -9.00 -9.73 -11.41
N SER A 84 -9.05 -9.84 -12.74
CA SER A 84 -8.53 -11.00 -13.45
C SER A 84 -7.03 -11.17 -13.28
N PHE A 85 -6.28 -10.07 -13.46
CA PHE A 85 -4.84 -10.03 -13.30
C PHE A 85 -4.41 -10.38 -11.87
N VAL A 86 -4.99 -9.72 -10.86
CA VAL A 86 -4.69 -9.95 -9.43
C VAL A 86 -4.95 -11.40 -9.03
N GLN A 87 -6.11 -11.95 -9.40
CA GLN A 87 -6.49 -13.32 -9.02
C GLN A 87 -5.70 -14.39 -9.78
N SER A 88 -5.02 -14.03 -10.87
CA SER A 88 -4.15 -14.95 -11.62
C SER A 88 -2.71 -14.96 -11.14
N ASN A 89 -2.32 -14.02 -10.29
CA ASN A 89 -0.95 -13.87 -9.80
C ASN A 89 -0.85 -14.25 -8.32
N GLU A 90 -0.04 -15.27 -8.03
CA GLU A 90 0.22 -15.76 -6.66
C GLU A 90 0.94 -14.71 -5.79
N GLU A 91 1.83 -13.90 -6.38
CA GLU A 91 2.51 -12.81 -5.65
C GLU A 91 1.52 -11.73 -5.16
N MET A 92 0.29 -11.73 -5.69
CA MET A 92 -0.79 -10.81 -5.33
C MET A 92 -1.88 -11.46 -4.50
N GLU A 93 -1.63 -12.63 -3.90
CA GLU A 93 -2.58 -13.35 -3.04
C GLU A 93 -3.12 -12.46 -1.91
N PHE A 94 -2.28 -11.60 -1.33
CA PHE A 94 -2.68 -10.65 -0.29
C PHE A 94 -3.78 -9.66 -0.72
N LEU A 95 -4.04 -9.53 -2.02
CA LEU A 95 -5.10 -8.70 -2.59
C LEU A 95 -6.35 -9.51 -2.98
N HIS A 96 -6.35 -10.84 -2.92
CA HIS A 96 -7.45 -11.65 -3.45
C HIS A 96 -8.78 -11.36 -2.74
N GLU A 97 -8.75 -11.14 -1.43
CA GLU A 97 -9.95 -10.78 -0.66
C GLU A 97 -10.33 -9.30 -0.82
N ILE A 98 -9.38 -8.43 -1.17
CA ILE A 98 -9.59 -7.00 -1.35
C ILE A 98 -10.14 -6.70 -2.75
N ILE A 99 -9.74 -7.47 -3.76
CA ILE A 99 -10.10 -7.30 -5.18
C ILE A 99 -10.67 -8.62 -5.72
N PRO A 100 -11.89 -9.02 -5.31
CA PRO A 100 -12.50 -10.25 -5.76
C PRO A 100 -12.97 -10.15 -7.22
N LYS A 101 -12.97 -11.29 -7.93
CA LYS A 101 -13.67 -11.41 -9.22
C LYS A 101 -15.18 -11.31 -8.99
N LYS A 102 -15.84 -10.45 -9.77
CA LYS A 102 -17.30 -10.34 -9.75
C LYS A 102 -17.91 -11.55 -10.45
N VAL A 103 -18.86 -12.20 -9.78
CA VAL A 103 -19.67 -13.30 -10.30
C VAL A 103 -21.14 -12.91 -10.25
N LYS A 104 -21.96 -13.38 -11.20
CA LYS A 104 -23.40 -13.11 -11.14
C LYS A 104 -24.02 -13.96 -10.05
N ALA A 105 -24.98 -13.39 -9.31
CA ALA A 105 -25.70 -14.14 -8.28
C ALA A 105 -26.28 -15.46 -8.84
N SER A 106 -26.89 -15.41 -10.03
CA SER A 106 -27.43 -16.60 -10.72
C SER A 106 -26.39 -17.71 -10.92
N GLU A 107 -25.14 -17.38 -11.22
CA GLU A 107 -24.06 -18.35 -11.40
C GLU A 107 -23.69 -19.01 -10.06
N VAL A 108 -23.65 -18.23 -8.99
CA VAL A 108 -23.40 -18.74 -7.62
C VAL A 108 -24.54 -19.65 -7.17
N TRP A 109 -25.80 -19.26 -7.39
CA TRP A 109 -26.97 -20.08 -7.03
C TRP A 109 -26.92 -21.46 -7.72
N HIS A 110 -26.60 -21.51 -9.01
CA HIS A 110 -26.47 -22.78 -9.73
C HIS A 110 -25.27 -23.64 -9.29
N LEU A 111 -24.17 -23.02 -8.83
CA LEU A 111 -23.03 -23.73 -8.25
C LEU A 111 -23.40 -24.38 -6.92
N LEU A 112 -24.19 -23.71 -6.08
CA LEU A 112 -24.66 -24.24 -4.81
C LEU A 112 -25.64 -25.41 -5.01
N GLU A 113 -26.56 -25.29 -5.97
CA GLU A 113 -27.51 -26.36 -6.33
C GLU A 113 -26.83 -27.62 -6.90
N ARG A 114 -25.65 -27.50 -7.52
CA ARG A 114 -24.89 -28.65 -8.07
C ARG A 114 -24.02 -29.37 -7.03
N ASN A 115 -23.74 -28.74 -5.90
CA ASN A 115 -22.88 -29.27 -4.83
C ASN A 115 -23.65 -29.69 -3.57
N THR A 116 -24.99 -29.68 -3.62
CA THR A 116 -25.89 -30.25 -2.61
C THR A 116 -26.60 -31.47 -3.17
#